data_AF-A0A8T4M4T5-F1
#
_entry.id   AF-A0A8T4M4T5-F1
#
_cell.length_a   1.000
_cell.length_b   1.000
_cell.length_c   1.000
_cell.angle_alpha   90.00
_cell.angle_beta   90.00
_cell.angle_gamma   90.00
#
_symmetry.space_group_name_H-M   'P 1'
#
loop_
_entity.id
_entity.type
_entity.pdbx_description
1 polymer ?
#
loop_
_entity_poly.entity_id
_entity_poly.type
_entity_poly.pdbx_seq_one_letter_code
_entity_poly.pdbx_strand_id
1 'polypeptide(L)'
;MGETLYMALEYDVRDGSYKIDGNLNEEGQCEILENFLRSRMNEGIDNSEPEVKNIYSIRIEWNPEDDSLRCAHDTGNKSLRDAILLNVFKKMLNLESKVS
;
A
#
# COMPACT_ATOMS: atom_id res chain seq x y z
N MET A 1 15.89 5.33 -19.35
CA MET A 1 15.62 4.50 -18.16
C MET A 1 15.09 5.45 -17.11
N GLY A 2 13.77 5.55 -17.03
CA GLY A 2 13.10 6.23 -15.93
C GLY A 2 13.44 5.56 -14.61
N GLU A 3 13.55 6.34 -13.54
CA GLU A 3 13.75 5.79 -12.20
C GLU A 3 12.44 5.14 -11.73
N THR A 4 12.52 3.93 -11.18
CA THR A 4 11.36 3.27 -10.56
C THR A 4 10.94 4.06 -9.32
N LEU A 5 9.67 4.46 -9.28
CA LEU A 5 9.12 5.10 -8.10
C LEU A 5 8.57 4.04 -7.14
N TYR A 6 8.66 4.29 -5.84
CA TYR A 6 8.19 3.35 -4.84
C TYR A 6 7.67 4.03 -3.59
N MET A 7 6.74 3.32 -2.94
CA MET A 7 6.27 3.54 -1.59
C MET A 7 6.61 2.30 -0.77
N ALA A 8 7.27 2.49 0.37
CA ALA A 8 7.45 1.48 1.41
C ALA A 8 6.62 1.85 2.63
N LEU A 9 5.80 0.92 3.10
CA LEU A 9 4.88 1.06 4.21
C LEU A 9 5.28 0.10 5.32
N GLU A 10 5.46 0.61 6.53
CA GLU A 10 5.45 -0.18 7.76
C GLU A 10 4.14 0.09 8.51
N TYR A 11 3.44 -0.97 8.90
CA TYR A 11 2.14 -0.88 9.57
C TYR A 11 2.12 -1.70 10.86
N ASP A 12 1.81 -1.07 11.99
CA ASP A 12 1.62 -1.74 13.28
C ASP A 12 0.14 -2.06 13.51
N VAL A 13 -0.21 -3.35 13.57
CA VAL A 13 -1.62 -3.76 13.73
C VAL A 13 -2.16 -3.52 15.14
N ARG A 14 -1.31 -3.28 16.14
CA ARG A 14 -1.73 -3.14 17.53
C ARG A 14 -2.44 -1.81 17.79
N ASP A 15 -1.96 -0.75 17.16
CA ASP A 15 -2.51 0.61 17.28
C ASP A 15 -2.91 1.23 15.93
N GLY A 16 -2.62 0.54 14.83
CA GLY A 16 -2.87 0.99 13.47
C GLY A 16 -1.99 2.15 13.03
N SER A 17 -0.91 2.45 13.75
CA SER A 17 0.09 3.42 13.33
C SER A 17 0.84 2.92 12.09
N TYR A 18 1.35 3.86 11.30
CA TYR A 18 2.07 3.53 10.09
C TYR A 18 3.14 4.56 9.78
N LYS A 19 4.14 4.13 9.00
CA LYS A 19 5.18 4.97 8.43
C LYS A 19 5.27 4.71 6.94
N ILE A 20 5.40 5.78 6.17
CA ILE A 20 5.65 5.70 4.73
C ILE A 20 7.04 6.26 4.47
N ASP A 21 7.82 5.53 3.69
CA ASP A 21 9.09 5.93 3.12
C ASP A 21 9.04 5.72 1.59
N GLY A 22 9.93 6.36 0.85
CA GLY A 22 9.99 6.24 -0.60
C GLY A 22 10.40 7.51 -1.32
N ASN A 23 10.43 7.42 -2.64
CA ASN A 23 10.75 8.56 -3.52
C ASN A 23 9.48 9.21 -4.13
N LEU A 24 8.29 8.82 -3.67
CA LEU A 24 7.01 9.46 -3.99
C LEU A 24 6.67 10.56 -2.98
N ASN A 25 6.17 11.69 -3.46
CA ASN A 25 5.53 12.71 -2.64
C ASN A 25 4.15 12.24 -2.13
N GLU A 26 3.52 12.98 -1.21
CA GLU A 26 2.23 12.61 -0.60
C GLU A 26 1.11 12.38 -1.64
N GLU A 27 1.05 13.21 -2.68
CA GLU A 27 0.09 13.06 -3.79
C GLU A 27 0.32 11.76 -4.57
N GLY A 28 1.56 11.51 -5.00
CA GLY A 28 1.92 10.27 -5.70
C GLY A 28 1.77 9.02 -4.83
N GLN A 29 1.91 9.16 -3.52
CA GLN A 29 1.61 8.10 -2.55
C GLN A 29 0.11 7.77 -2.50
N CYS A 30 -0.77 8.77 -2.53
CA CYS A 30 -2.21 8.56 -2.63
C CYS A 30 -2.59 7.92 -3.97
N GLU A 31 -2.05 8.43 -5.08
CA GLU A 31 -2.36 7.93 -6.43
C GLU A 31 -1.93 6.47 -6.62
N ILE A 32 -0.70 6.11 -6.20
CA ILE A 32 -0.21 4.74 -6.35
C ILE A 32 -1.05 3.76 -5.50
N LEU A 33 -1.47 4.16 -4.29
CA LEU A 33 -2.35 3.35 -3.45
C LEU A 33 -3.73 3.17 -4.07
N GLU A 34 -4.31 4.24 -4.59
CA GLU A 34 -5.61 4.18 -5.25
C GLU A 34 -5.57 3.28 -6.49
N ASN A 35 -4.59 3.47 -7.36
CA ASN A 35 -4.41 2.67 -8.58
C ASN A 35 -4.15 1.21 -8.24
N PHE A 36 -3.31 0.94 -7.24
CA PHE A 36 -3.07 -0.40 -6.76
C PHE A 36 -4.38 -1.04 -6.27
N LEU A 37 -5.07 -0.44 -5.29
CA LEU A 37 -6.30 -0.97 -4.71
C LEU A 37 -7.40 -1.22 -5.76
N ARG A 38 -7.55 -0.31 -6.74
CA ARG A 38 -8.48 -0.48 -7.87
C ARG A 38 -8.13 -1.70 -8.72
N SER A 39 -6.84 -1.93 -9.02
CA SER A 39 -6.40 -3.08 -9.81
C SER A 39 -6.73 -4.44 -9.15
N ARG A 40 -6.78 -4.47 -7.82
CA ARG A 40 -7.02 -5.70 -7.03
C ARG A 40 -8.48 -6.11 -6.93
N MET A 41 -9.43 -5.24 -7.28
CA MET A 41 -10.87 -5.49 -7.07
C MET A 41 -11.42 -6.73 -7.79
N ASN A 42 -10.68 -7.32 -8.74
CA ASN A 42 -11.09 -8.49 -9.51
C ASN A 42 -10.17 -9.72 -9.38
N GLU A 43 -9.20 -9.71 -8.46
CA GLU A 43 -8.18 -10.77 -8.42
C GLU A 43 -8.60 -12.09 -7.73
N GLY A 44 -9.88 -12.21 -7.35
CA GLY A 44 -10.41 -13.40 -6.71
C GLY A 44 -9.98 -13.55 -5.25
N ILE A 45 -10.35 -14.68 -4.64
CA ILE A 45 -10.15 -14.95 -3.22
C ILE A 45 -8.78 -15.58 -3.00
N ASP A 46 -7.98 -14.99 -2.11
CA ASP A 46 -6.76 -15.60 -1.60
C ASP A 46 -7.06 -16.46 -0.36
N ASN A 47 -6.91 -17.78 -0.49
CA ASN A 47 -7.15 -18.75 0.57
C ASN A 47 -5.91 -19.04 1.43
N SER A 48 -4.80 -18.35 1.20
CA SER A 48 -3.57 -18.53 2.00
C SER A 48 -3.77 -18.04 3.44
N GLU A 49 -3.11 -18.67 4.40
CA GLU A 49 -3.16 -18.19 5.79
C GLU A 49 -2.36 -16.89 5.94
N PRO A 50 -2.86 -15.90 6.71
CA PRO A 50 -2.09 -14.71 7.03
C PRO A 50 -0.93 -15.05 7.97
N GLU A 51 0.22 -14.44 7.71
CA GLU A 51 1.37 -14.50 8.60
C GLU A 51 1.08 -13.69 9.87
N VAL A 52 1.26 -14.26 11.06
CA VAL A 52 0.91 -13.57 12.32
C VAL A 52 2.07 -12.69 12.79
N LYS A 53 1.96 -11.39 12.54
CA LYS A 53 2.94 -10.38 12.98
C LYS A 53 2.27 -9.15 13.59
N ASN A 54 3.04 -8.41 14.39
CA ASN A 54 2.65 -7.11 14.91
C ASN A 54 2.94 -5.97 13.92
N ILE A 55 4.02 -6.10 13.14
CA ILE A 55 4.45 -5.10 12.16
C ILE A 55 4.53 -5.80 10.82
N TYR A 56 3.91 -5.20 9.81
CA TYR A 56 3.97 -5.66 8.42
C TYR A 56 4.68 -4.63 7.55
N SER A 57 5.40 -5.13 6.56
CA SER A 57 6.09 -4.34 5.55
C SER A 57 5.45 -4.58 4.19
N ILE A 58 5.07 -3.51 3.52
CA ILE A 58 4.50 -3.54 2.17
C ILE A 58 5.25 -2.54 1.30
N ARG A 59 5.72 -2.95 0.14
CA ARG A 59 6.39 -2.09 -0.83
C ARG A 59 5.63 -2.14 -2.15
N ILE A 60 5.21 -0.98 -2.64
CA ILE A 60 4.58 -0.82 -3.94
C ILE A 60 5.55 -0.07 -4.83
N GLU A 61 5.83 -0.61 -6.00
CA GLU A 61 6.70 -0.01 -7.01
C GLU A 61 5.89 0.30 -8.26
N TRP A 62 6.13 1.48 -8.82
CA TRP A 62 5.58 1.91 -10.09
C TRP A 62 6.71 2.13 -11.08
N ASN A 63 6.59 1.47 -12.23
CA ASN A 63 7.47 1.69 -13.35
C ASN A 63 6.82 2.69 -14.34
N PRO A 64 7.31 3.93 -14.45
CA PRO A 64 6.72 4.92 -15.33
C PRO A 64 6.88 4.59 -16.83
N GLU A 65 7.78 3.66 -17.20
CA GLU A 65 8.01 3.31 -18.61
C GLU A 65 6.89 2.45 -19.20
N ASP A 66 6.29 1.57 -18.39
CA ASP A 66 5.27 0.61 -18.83
C ASP A 66 3.99 0.65 -17.99
N ASP A 67 3.89 1.63 -17.09
CA ASP A 67 2.79 1.83 -16.14
C ASP A 67 2.51 0.61 -15.25
N SER A 68 3.50 -0.28 -15.08
CA SER A 68 3.33 -1.48 -14.29
C SER A 68 3.48 -1.20 -12.78
N LEU A 69 2.60 -1.83 -12.00
CA LEU A 69 2.66 -1.85 -10.55
C LEU A 69 3.15 -3.20 -10.06
N ARG A 70 4.09 -3.19 -9.12
CA ARG A 70 4.54 -4.38 -8.40
C ARG A 70 4.34 -4.18 -6.91
N CYS A 71 4.03 -5.26 -6.21
CA CYS A 71 3.87 -5.22 -4.77
C CYS A 71 4.58 -6.39 -4.10
N ALA A 72 5.49 -6.07 -3.18
CA ALA A 72 6.11 -7.01 -2.26
C ALA A 72 5.53 -6.79 -0.87
N HIS A 73 5.23 -7.86 -0.15
CA HIS A 73 4.67 -7.79 1.19
C HIS A 73 4.99 -9.04 2.01
N ASP A 74 4.95 -8.92 3.33
CA ASP A 74 5.27 -10.00 4.27
C ASP A 74 4.07 -10.50 5.08
N THR A 75 2.85 -10.19 4.61
CA THR A 75 1.57 -10.51 5.27
C THR A 75 1.13 -11.96 5.14
N GLY A 76 1.80 -12.78 4.30
CA GLY A 76 1.40 -14.16 3.99
C GLY A 76 0.13 -14.31 3.15
N ASN A 77 -0.77 -13.32 3.20
CA ASN A 77 -2.06 -13.31 2.50
C ASN A 77 -2.37 -11.93 1.89
N LYS A 78 -2.89 -11.92 0.66
CA LYS A 78 -3.23 -10.72 -0.12
C LYS A 78 -4.40 -9.94 0.49
N SER A 79 -5.40 -10.60 1.05
CA SER A 79 -6.55 -9.94 1.70
C SER A 79 -6.11 -9.12 2.91
N LEU A 80 -5.15 -9.62 3.71
CA LEU A 80 -4.59 -8.85 4.83
C LEU A 80 -3.80 -7.63 4.33
N ARG A 81 -2.98 -7.79 3.30
CA ARG A 81 -2.28 -6.68 2.65
C ARG A 81 -3.28 -5.62 2.17
N ASP A 82 -4.32 -6.02 1.45
CA ASP A 82 -5.29 -5.10 0.86
C ASP A 82 -6.09 -4.37 1.94
N ALA A 83 -6.43 -5.05 3.04
CA ALA A 83 -7.05 -4.43 4.21
C ALA A 83 -6.15 -3.37 4.88
N ILE A 84 -4.85 -3.65 5.04
CA ILE A 84 -3.87 -2.69 5.59
C ILE A 84 -3.76 -1.47 4.68
N LEU A 85 -3.57 -1.68 3.37
CA LEU A 85 -3.45 -0.60 2.39
C LEU A 85 -4.71 0.26 2.32
N LEU A 86 -5.90 -0.35 2.36
CA LEU A 86 -7.17 0.37 2.40
C LEU A 86 -7.31 1.22 3.67
N ASN A 87 -6.87 0.71 4.81
CA ASN A 87 -6.92 1.48 6.06
C ASN A 87 -5.97 2.68 6.03
N VAL A 88 -4.75 2.49 5.51
CA VAL A 88 -3.78 3.58 5.32
C VAL A 88 -4.31 4.63 4.35
N PHE A 89 -4.85 4.21 3.20
CA PHE A 89 -5.44 5.10 2.21
C PHE A 89 -6.58 5.95 2.81
N LYS A 90 -7.49 5.34 3.58
CA LYS A 90 -8.55 6.07 4.31
C LYS A 90 -7.99 7.09 5.30
N LYS A 91 -6.89 6.77 5.99
CA LYS A 91 -6.25 7.70 6.94
C LYS A 91 -5.62 8.88 6.21
N MET A 92 -4.99 8.66 5.05
CA MET A 92 -4.43 9.74 4.23
C MET A 92 -5.53 10.71 3.76
N LEU A 93 -6.62 10.22 3.18
CA LEU A 93 -7.75 11.05 2.74
C LEU A 93 -8.41 11.86 3.89
N ASN A 94 -8.49 11.26 5.09
CA ASN A 94 -9.02 11.94 6.27
C ASN A 94 -8.06 12.99 6.85
N LEU A 95 -6.76 12.87 6.60
CA LEU A 95 -5.78 13.90 6.97
C LEU A 95 -5.89 15.11 6.05
N GLU A 96 -6.02 14.89 4.74
CA GLU A 96 -6.25 15.96 3.76
C GLU A 96 -7.54 16.75 4.05
N SER A 97 -8.60 16.05 4.45
CA SER A 97 -9.89 16.67 4.80
C SER A 97 -9.86 17.54 6.07
N LYS A 98 -8.81 17.44 6.90
CA LYS A 98 -8.62 18.25 8.12
C LYS A 98 -7.75 19.48 7.91
N VAL A 99 -7.10 19.59 6.75
CA VAL A 99 -6.19 20.70 6.40
C VAL A 99 -6.87 21.71 5.45
N SER A 100 -8.12 21.45 5.06
CA SER A 100 -8.97 22.36 4.27
C SER A 100 -9.86 23.26 5.12
#